data_AF-A0AAW9ECT5-F1
#
_entry.id   AF-A0AAW9ECT5-F1
#
_cell.length_a   1.000
_cell.length_b   1.000
_cell.length_c   1.000
_cell.angle_alpha   90.00
_cell.angle_beta   90.00
_cell.angle_gamma   90.00
#
_symmetry.space_group_name_H-M   'P 1'
#
loop_
_entity.id
_entity.type
_entity.pdbx_description
1 polymer ?
#
loop_
_entity_poly.entity_id
_entity_poly.type
_entity_poly.pdbx_seq_one_letter_code
_entity_poly.pdbx_strand_id
1 'polypeptide(L)'
;SNPRRVAVGLEQNRLAILLAVLHRHGGLQMSDQDVFVNVVGGVKVTETSADLALLLSLVSSFRNRPLPRDLVIFGEVGLAGEIRPV
;
A
#
# COMPACT_ATOMS: atom_id res chain seq x y z
N SER A 1 -15.84 -2.22 15.98
CA SER A 1 -14.67 -1.35 16.15
C SER A 1 -14.27 -0.80 14.79
N ASN A 2 -13.84 0.46 14.70
CA ASN A 2 -13.30 1.02 13.45
C ASN A 2 -11.77 0.87 13.50
N PRO A 3 -11.17 -0.01 12.68
CA PRO A 3 -9.73 -0.19 12.71
C PRO A 3 -8.99 1.09 12.32
N ARG A 4 -7.83 1.28 12.94
CA ARG A 4 -6.97 2.44 12.74
C ARG A 4 -6.25 2.30 11.42
N ARG A 5 -6.26 3.37 10.63
CA ARG A 5 -5.50 3.48 9.37
C ARG A 5 -4.62 4.70 9.47
N VAL A 6 -3.32 4.49 9.64
CA VAL A 6 -2.35 5.56 9.87
C VAL A 6 -1.29 5.50 8.78
N ALA A 7 -1.01 6.66 8.19
CA ALA A 7 -0.05 6.79 7.11
C ALA A 7 0.91 7.94 7.46
N VAL A 8 2.22 7.67 7.46
CA VAL A 8 3.27 8.65 7.75
C VAL A 8 4.18 8.75 6.54
N GLY A 9 4.37 9.97 6.01
CA GLY A 9 5.13 10.20 4.77
C GLY A 9 4.36 9.89 3.48
N LEU A 10 3.06 9.63 3.57
CA LEU A 10 2.13 9.53 2.43
C LEU A 10 0.75 10.07 2.83
N GLU A 11 -0.11 10.29 1.83
CA GLU A 11 -1.48 10.74 2.05
C GLU A 11 -2.40 9.62 2.56
N GLN A 12 -3.17 9.90 3.62
CA GLN A 12 -4.06 8.91 4.25
C GLN A 12 -5.21 8.45 3.33
N ASN A 13 -5.75 9.35 2.51
CA ASN A 13 -6.80 9.01 1.54
C ASN A 13 -6.30 8.02 0.48
N ARG A 14 -5.03 8.13 0.08
CA ARG A 14 -4.40 7.21 -0.86
C ARG A 14 -4.30 5.80 -0.28
N LEU A 15 -3.94 5.67 1.00
CA LEU A 15 -3.95 4.39 1.69
C LEU A 15 -5.36 3.75 1.67
N ALA A 16 -6.41 4.54 1.93
CA ALA A 16 -7.79 4.03 1.89
C ALA A 16 -8.19 3.51 0.51
N ILE A 17 -7.83 4.24 -0.56
CA ILE A 17 -8.08 3.83 -1.94
C ILE A 17 -7.35 2.51 -2.27
N LEU A 18 -6.06 2.43 -1.93
CA LEU A 18 -5.24 1.26 -2.23
C LEU A 18 -5.71 0.02 -1.46
N LEU A 19 -6.14 0.18 -0.21
CA LEU A 19 -6.78 -0.91 0.55
C LEU A 19 -8.09 -1.38 -0.12
N ALA A 20 -8.88 -0.47 -0.68
CA ALA A 20 -10.10 -0.84 -1.40
C ALA A 20 -9.79 -1.60 -2.71
N VAL A 21 -8.77 -1.18 -3.45
CA VAL A 21 -8.27 -1.88 -4.65
C VAL A 21 -7.76 -3.27 -4.28
N LEU A 22 -6.94 -3.38 -3.21
CA LEU A 22 -6.39 -4.65 -2.75
C LEU A 22 -7.48 -5.63 -2.30
N HIS A 23 -8.53 -5.13 -1.65
CA HIS A 23 -9.69 -5.94 -1.29
C HIS A 23 -10.44 -6.43 -2.53
N ARG A 24 -10.78 -5.52 -3.46
CA ARG A 24 -11.58 -5.85 -4.65
C ARG A 24 -10.86 -6.78 -5.63
N HIS A 25 -9.59 -6.52 -5.90
CA HIS A 25 -8.83 -7.18 -6.97
C HIS A 25 -7.75 -8.13 -6.45
N GLY A 26 -7.23 -7.89 -5.25
CA GLY A 26 -6.24 -8.76 -4.61
C GLY A 26 -6.84 -9.82 -3.68
N GLY A 27 -8.16 -9.78 -3.43
CA GLY A 27 -8.87 -10.75 -2.59
C GLY A 27 -8.44 -10.75 -1.12
N LEU A 28 -7.76 -9.69 -0.66
CA LEU A 28 -7.27 -9.57 0.70
C LEU A 28 -8.13 -8.59 1.50
N GLN A 29 -8.86 -9.13 2.46
CA GLN A 29 -9.70 -8.33 3.34
C GLN A 29 -8.87 -7.83 4.53
N MET A 30 -8.58 -6.53 4.54
CA MET A 30 -7.92 -5.81 5.65
C MET A 30 -8.88 -4.84 6.36
N SER A 31 -10.19 -5.08 6.23
CA SER A 31 -11.22 -4.18 6.76
C SER A 31 -11.32 -4.20 8.28
N ASP A 32 -10.87 -5.28 8.91
CA ASP A 32 -10.88 -5.55 10.35
C ASP A 32 -9.50 -5.40 11.00
N GLN A 33 -8.46 -5.11 10.20
CA GLN A 33 -7.08 -4.96 10.66
C GLN A 33 -6.72 -3.51 10.87
N ASP A 34 -5.95 -3.24 11.92
CA ASP A 34 -5.26 -1.95 12.06
C ASP A 34 -4.10 -1.90 11.05
N VAL A 35 -4.05 -0.84 10.24
CA VAL A 35 -3.06 -0.65 9.19
C VAL A 35 -2.21 0.57 9.50
N PHE A 36 -0.91 0.36 9.63
CA PHE A 36 0.09 1.41 9.83
C PHE A 36 1.10 1.36 8.70
N VAL A 37 1.30 2.48 8.03
CA VAL A 37 2.29 2.63 6.97
C VAL A 37 3.20 3.80 7.31
N ASN A 38 4.50 3.59 7.11
CA ASN A 38 5.51 4.62 7.26
C ASN A 38 6.48 4.63 6.08
N VAL A 39 6.71 5.79 5.49
CA VAL A 39 7.83 6.05 4.59
C VAL A 39 9.03 6.46 5.45
N VAL A 40 10.05 5.61 5.48
CA VAL A 40 11.27 5.85 6.26
C VAL A 40 12.18 6.88 5.60
N GLY A 41 13.03 7.55 6.39
CA GLY A 41 13.98 8.54 5.90
C GLY A 41 13.48 9.99 5.90
N GLY A 42 12.29 10.25 6.45
CA GLY A 42 11.75 11.61 6.58
C GLY A 42 11.23 12.21 5.27
N VAL A 43 11.09 11.38 4.23
CA VAL A 43 10.60 11.79 2.91
C VAL A 43 9.07 11.76 2.89
N LYS A 44 8.47 12.68 2.15
CA LYS A 44 7.04 12.65 1.80
C LYS A 44 6.87 12.22 0.36
N VAL A 45 6.09 11.17 0.14
CA VAL A 45 5.76 10.66 -1.18
C VAL A 45 4.38 11.16 -1.57
N THR A 46 4.34 11.97 -2.63
CA THR A 46 3.12 12.57 -3.17
C THR A 46 2.76 12.03 -4.55
N GLU A 47 3.68 11.33 -5.21
CA GLU A 47 3.48 10.72 -6.53
C GLU A 47 2.82 9.33 -6.45
N THR A 48 2.22 8.88 -7.55
CA THR A 48 1.56 7.57 -7.70
C THR A 48 2.50 6.42 -8.02
N SER A 49 3.74 6.70 -8.40
CA SER A 49 4.77 5.68 -8.70
C SER A 49 5.07 4.74 -7.53
N ALA A 50 4.76 5.13 -6.30
CA ALA A 50 4.97 4.32 -5.10
C ALA A 50 3.77 3.45 -4.70
N ASP A 51 2.64 3.52 -5.42
CA ASP A 51 1.41 2.84 -5.04
C ASP A 51 1.61 1.31 -5.00
N LEU A 52 2.30 0.74 -5.99
CA LEU A 52 2.60 -0.69 -6.03
C LEU A 52 3.54 -1.11 -4.88
N ALA A 53 4.53 -0.27 -4.54
CA ALA A 53 5.44 -0.53 -3.43
C ALA A 53 4.70 -0.53 -2.09
N LEU A 54 3.72 0.37 -1.92
CA LEU A 54 2.84 0.40 -0.76
C LEU A 54 2.03 -0.89 -0.65
N LEU A 55 1.37 -1.30 -1.73
CA LEU A 55 0.55 -2.52 -1.74
C LEU A 55 1.38 -3.76 -1.42
N LEU A 56 2.56 -3.92 -2.04
CA LEU A 56 3.42 -5.06 -1.75
C LEU A 56 3.92 -5.07 -0.30
N SER A 57 4.19 -3.90 0.28
CA SER A 57 4.56 -3.78 1.70
C SER A 57 3.41 -4.20 2.63
N LEU A 58 2.18 -3.78 2.31
CA LEU A 58 0.97 -4.19 3.06
C LEU A 58 0.74 -5.69 2.99
N VAL A 59 0.84 -6.27 1.79
CA VAL A 59 0.68 -7.72 1.58
C VAL A 59 1.79 -8.52 2.28
N SER A 60 3.03 -8.05 2.22
CA SER A 60 4.19 -8.62 2.92
C SER A 60 3.94 -8.67 4.43
N SER A 61 3.48 -7.55 5.01
CA SER A 61 3.15 -7.45 6.43
C SER A 61 2.00 -8.39 6.81
N PHE A 62 0.90 -8.35 6.06
CA PHE A 62 -0.29 -9.18 6.32
C PHE A 62 0.00 -10.69 6.23
N ARG A 63 0.83 -11.11 5.27
CA ARG A 63 1.20 -12.53 5.09
C ARG A 63 2.40 -12.94 5.95
N ASN A 64 2.96 -12.03 6.74
CA ASN A 64 4.18 -12.24 7.52
C ASN A 64 5.31 -12.88 6.68
N ARG A 65 5.48 -12.40 5.45
CA ARG A 65 6.48 -12.92 4.51
C ARG A 65 7.27 -11.76 3.93
N PRO A 66 8.58 -11.64 4.26
CA PRO A 66 9.38 -10.52 3.80
C PRO A 66 9.58 -10.54 2.28
N LEU A 67 9.63 -9.35 1.69
CA LEU A 67 10.06 -9.16 0.31
C LEU A 67 11.58 -9.39 0.17
N PRO A 68 12.09 -9.79 -1.01
CA PRO A 68 13.52 -9.86 -1.29
C PRO A 68 14.22 -8.52 -1.06
N ARG A 69 15.47 -8.56 -0.58
CA ARG A 69 16.22 -7.34 -0.21
C ARG A 69 16.73 -6.53 -1.39
N ASP A 70 16.88 -7.18 -2.53
CA ASP A 70 17.34 -6.62 -3.81
C ASP A 70 16.16 -6.20 -4.72
N LEU A 71 14.93 -6.32 -4.23
CA LEU A 71 13.73 -5.94 -4.97
C LEU A 71 13.54 -4.41 -4.96
N VAL A 72 13.40 -3.84 -6.15
CA VAL A 72 12.95 -2.46 -6.37
C VAL A 72 11.58 -2.49 -7.03
N ILE A 73 10.65 -1.66 -6.55
CA ILE A 73 9.26 -1.62 -7.01
C ILE A 73 8.90 -0.19 -7.36
N PHE A 74 8.29 -0.01 -8.52
CA PHE A 74 7.66 1.22 -8.98
C PHE A 74 6.46 0.86 -9.84
N GLY A 75 5.43 1.69 -9.78
CA GLY A 75 4.20 1.51 -10.54
C GLY A 75 3.03 2.19 -9.86
N GLU A 76 2.25 2.89 -10.67
CA GLU A 76 0.94 3.42 -10.27
C GLU A 76 -0.10 2.30 -10.30
N VAL A 77 -1.01 2.31 -9.33
CA VAL A 77 -2.09 1.32 -9.26
C VAL A 77 -3.42 2.00 -9.49
N GLY A 78 -4.08 1.63 -10.58
CA GLY A 78 -5.40 2.13 -10.91
C GLY A 78 -6.52 1.47 -10.10
N LEU A 79 -7.70 2.09 -10.12
CA LEU A 79 -8.87 1.59 -9.39
C LEU A 79 -9.43 0.27 -9.95
N ALA A 80 -9.10 -0.07 -11.20
CA ALA A 80 -9.46 -1.34 -11.79
C ALA A 80 -8.43 -2.45 -11.48
N GLY A 81 -7.43 -2.16 -10.63
CA GLY A 81 -6.39 -3.10 -10.22
C GLY A 81 -5.25 -3.24 -11.24
N GLU A 82 -5.26 -2.42 -12.28
CA GLU A 82 -4.22 -2.36 -13.29
C GLU A 82 -2.97 -1.64 -12.75
N ILE A 83 -1.79 -2.07 -13.22
CA ILE A 83 -0.53 -1.37 -12.97
C ILE A 83 -0.25 -0.48 -14.18
N ARG A 84 -0.09 0.81 -13.94
CA ARG A 84 0.13 1.84 -14.97
C ARG A 84 1.62 2.18 -15.04
N PRO A 85 2.16 2.44 -16.24
CA PRO A 85 3.56 2.83 -16.41
C PRO A 85 3.82 4.21 -15.79
N VAL A 86 5.03 4.39 -15.28
CA VAL A 86 5.55 5.62 -14.64
C VAL A 86 6.92 5.98 -15.21
#